data_AF-A0A6C2DYJ8-F1
#
_entry.id   AF-A0A6C2DYJ8-F1
#
_cell.length_a   1.000
_cell.length_b   1.000
_cell.length_c   1.000
_cell.angle_alpha   90.00
_cell.angle_beta   90.00
_cell.angle_gamma   90.00
#
_symmetry.space_group_name_H-M   'P 1'
#
loop_
_entity.id
_entity.type
_entity.pdbx_description
1 polymer ?
#
loop_
_entity_poly.entity_id
_entity_poly.type
_entity_poly.pdbx_seq_one_letter_code
_entity_poly.pdbx_strand_id
1 'polypeptide(L)'
;MANETRGILFETIAEVALRKAVAIAGIAGEVRWNQKPEGMSIIPDFTIGVDNTCLSHVVLVTASGSSKNTDMKSWRNLGELQEVKAQISTIPAVISLYFKSEFKKGLLTVGEALYDATLHIDRQPYFVEIEKWVLSLSQQGKITREEKQLLLDHAISSNLSLKQSIETLSEDLAQALTQRNASLDPLWHLMAEDYAKPHHPPTAKTTTLRRGLGKLLVLEPVLRQMVYAGYTKTTGIPSQHLPEYVFDLGFFTKTLGGGKLTDDEMKGAIELLGAEACEAVLQKAPAPMQPWINELRQLENIPKFLNFFTREFDQVSHPEKLTEMLLQCHRNPEEFAQKYEISFVGNLSRNWLFTTLMDLVKASTGKVQGFGYAQLSTEIGNSEHISSGYLTIADWANRVRNTELPTEVLQNVSNVLALKIRNMQKLKILSLQTQLIEATRKSVMEDRLIPYLNFQPLLWLLETELDKQGKPYAKKIPYEGWVNEYANVGKKSATTPFVKVGTTLIHWKSSYASHPNDKTKELSARARSIKYQYHPTTKTFSRRQGVDRLALIVDGDWKDNHLQTLTNSGWDIIVYPDEIASLVSRL
;
A
#
# COMPACT_ATOMS: atom_id res chain seq x y z
N MET A 1 -12.91 1.95 -3.29
CA MET A 1 -13.70 2.86 -4.15
C MET A 1 -14.38 3.97 -3.36
N ALA A 2 -15.17 3.73 -2.30
CA ALA A 2 -15.84 4.82 -1.55
C ALA A 2 -14.87 5.92 -1.05
N ASN A 3 -13.69 5.56 -0.53
CA ASN A 3 -12.68 6.54 -0.10
C ASN A 3 -12.07 7.34 -1.26
N GLU A 4 -11.99 6.76 -2.45
CA GLU A 4 -11.50 7.43 -3.67
C GLU A 4 -12.56 8.40 -4.20
N THR A 5 -13.82 7.96 -4.24
CA THR A 5 -14.97 8.83 -4.55
C THR A 5 -15.04 10.02 -3.59
N ARG A 6 -14.85 9.78 -2.29
CA ARG A 6 -14.80 10.86 -1.28
C ARG A 6 -13.64 11.82 -1.53
N GLY A 7 -12.45 11.32 -1.86
CA GLY A 7 -11.29 12.15 -2.21
C GLY A 7 -11.63 13.11 -3.35
N ILE A 8 -12.17 12.60 -4.45
CA ILE A 8 -12.55 13.42 -5.60
C ILE A 8 -13.65 14.43 -5.24
N LEU A 9 -14.63 14.06 -4.39
CA LEU A 9 -15.67 15.00 -3.94
C LEU A 9 -15.10 16.14 -3.09
N PHE A 10 -14.11 15.86 -2.25
CA PHE A 10 -13.40 16.90 -1.50
C PHE A 10 -12.57 17.80 -2.43
N GLU A 11 -11.92 17.23 -3.45
CA GLU A 11 -11.23 18.01 -4.48
C GLU A 11 -12.22 18.90 -5.26
N THR A 12 -13.43 18.43 -5.59
CA THR A 12 -14.48 19.26 -6.22
C THR A 12 -14.85 20.47 -5.35
N ILE A 13 -15.02 20.27 -4.04
CA ILE A 13 -15.27 21.38 -3.10
C ILE A 13 -14.08 22.33 -3.05
N ALA A 14 -12.86 21.79 -3.00
CA ALA A 14 -11.63 22.58 -2.99
C ALA A 14 -11.50 23.43 -4.26
N GLU A 15 -11.84 22.91 -5.44
CA GLU A 15 -11.81 23.67 -6.70
C GLU A 15 -12.70 24.92 -6.61
N VAL A 16 -13.96 24.76 -6.21
CA VAL A 16 -14.92 25.88 -6.09
C VAL A 16 -14.43 26.90 -5.08
N ALA A 17 -13.99 26.45 -3.90
CA ALA A 17 -13.53 27.32 -2.85
C ALA A 17 -12.23 28.06 -3.24
N LEU A 18 -11.28 27.38 -3.91
CA LEU A 18 -10.03 27.97 -4.39
C LEU A 18 -10.27 29.04 -5.45
N ARG A 19 -11.19 28.83 -6.40
CA ARG A 19 -11.50 29.85 -7.42
C ARG A 19 -11.98 31.15 -6.78
N LYS A 20 -12.83 31.06 -5.75
CA LYS A 20 -13.29 32.22 -4.98
C LYS A 20 -12.14 32.79 -4.13
N ALA A 21 -11.34 31.94 -3.49
CA ALA A 21 -10.21 32.36 -2.65
C ALA A 21 -9.14 33.13 -3.42
N VAL A 22 -8.81 32.72 -4.66
CA VAL A 22 -7.88 33.42 -5.55
C VAL A 22 -8.36 34.84 -5.86
N ALA A 23 -9.66 35.01 -6.11
CA ALA A 23 -10.26 36.32 -6.34
C ALA A 23 -10.23 37.19 -5.07
N ILE A 24 -10.54 36.62 -3.90
CA ILE A 24 -10.49 37.32 -2.60
C ILE A 24 -9.05 37.78 -2.28
N ALA A 25 -8.06 36.90 -2.50
CA ALA A 25 -6.65 37.18 -2.21
C ALA A 25 -5.98 38.07 -3.27
N GLY A 26 -6.63 38.35 -4.40
CA GLY A 26 -6.06 39.15 -5.48
C GLY A 26 -4.87 38.48 -6.19
N ILE A 27 -4.82 37.15 -6.22
CA ILE A 27 -3.73 36.39 -6.85
C ILE A 27 -3.99 36.31 -8.36
N ALA A 28 -2.97 36.64 -9.16
CA ALA A 28 -3.05 36.54 -10.62
C ALA A 28 -3.04 35.08 -11.10
N GLY A 29 -3.84 34.81 -12.13
CA GLY A 29 -3.89 33.52 -12.82
C GLY A 29 -5.14 32.70 -12.54
N GLU A 30 -5.09 31.41 -12.85
CA GLU A 30 -6.24 30.50 -12.77
C GLU A 30 -5.93 29.28 -11.91
N VAL A 31 -6.98 28.73 -11.29
CA VAL A 31 -6.94 27.42 -10.61
C VAL A 31 -7.06 26.31 -11.66
N ARG A 32 -6.05 25.44 -11.70
CA ARG A 32 -6.02 24.25 -12.59
C ARG A 32 -5.99 22.99 -11.74
N TRP A 33 -6.92 22.07 -11.99
CA TRP A 33 -7.03 20.78 -11.30
C TRP A 33 -6.34 19.68 -12.12
N ASN A 34 -5.42 18.94 -11.51
CA ASN A 34 -4.72 17.78 -12.10
C ASN A 34 -4.00 18.09 -13.42
N GLN A 35 -3.53 19.33 -13.59
CA GLN A 35 -2.73 19.73 -14.73
C GLN A 35 -1.25 19.64 -14.37
N LYS A 36 -0.47 18.91 -15.17
CA LYS A 36 0.96 18.74 -14.96
C LYS A 36 1.71 20.03 -15.34
N PRO A 37 2.45 20.66 -14.40
CA PRO A 37 3.31 21.79 -14.74
C PRO A 37 4.50 21.37 -15.60
N GLU A 38 5.03 22.31 -16.39
CA GLU A 38 6.23 22.05 -17.18
C GLU A 38 7.45 21.84 -16.27
N GLY A 39 8.35 20.93 -16.64
CA GLY A 39 9.55 20.61 -15.86
C GLY A 39 9.34 19.68 -14.66
N MET A 40 8.10 19.51 -14.18
CA MET A 40 7.81 18.58 -13.08
C MET A 40 7.63 17.13 -13.58
N SER A 41 7.82 16.16 -12.69
CA SER A 41 7.51 14.75 -12.97
C SER A 41 6.14 14.31 -12.46
N ILE A 42 5.55 15.07 -11.53
CA ILE A 42 4.29 14.77 -10.85
C ILE A 42 3.13 15.65 -11.31
N ILE A 43 1.91 15.16 -11.12
CA ILE A 43 0.67 15.91 -11.28
C ILE A 43 0.20 16.30 -9.88
N PRO A 44 0.21 17.59 -9.51
CA PRO A 44 -0.37 18.08 -8.26
C PRO A 44 -1.90 18.12 -8.34
N ASP A 45 -2.58 18.13 -7.18
CA ASP A 45 -4.04 18.22 -7.14
C ASP A 45 -4.50 19.56 -7.71
N PHE A 46 -3.95 20.69 -7.23
CA PHE A 46 -4.21 22.00 -7.83
C PHE A 46 -2.94 22.82 -8.01
N THR A 47 -2.92 23.61 -9.08
CA THR A 47 -1.93 24.67 -9.32
C THR A 47 -2.64 25.99 -9.55
N ILE A 48 -1.99 27.08 -9.14
CA ILE A 48 -2.45 28.45 -9.37
C ILE A 48 -1.30 29.22 -10.01
N GLY A 49 -1.58 29.93 -11.11
CA GLY A 49 -0.58 30.72 -11.81
C GLY A 49 -1.09 31.23 -13.15
N VAL A 50 -0.30 32.06 -13.81
CA VAL A 50 -0.66 32.64 -15.13
C VAL A 50 -0.74 31.53 -16.18
N ASP A 51 0.21 30.59 -16.16
CA ASP A 51 0.27 29.43 -17.06
C ASP A 51 0.96 28.23 -16.37
N ASN A 52 1.29 27.18 -17.12
CA ASN A 52 1.92 25.96 -16.59
C ASN A 52 3.44 26.08 -16.34
N THR A 53 4.03 27.22 -16.65
CA THR A 53 5.46 27.53 -16.48
C THR A 53 5.68 28.54 -15.35
N CYS A 54 4.70 29.42 -15.11
CA CYS A 54 4.73 30.49 -14.12
C CYS A 54 3.71 30.23 -13.01
N LEU A 55 4.05 29.31 -12.11
CA LEU A 55 3.21 28.95 -10.97
C LEU A 55 3.47 29.87 -9.78
N SER A 56 2.39 30.34 -9.15
CA SER A 56 2.45 31.05 -7.87
C SER A 56 2.18 30.13 -6.69
N HIS A 57 1.27 29.15 -6.85
CA HIS A 57 0.91 28.22 -5.78
C HIS A 57 0.70 26.78 -6.28
N VAL A 58 0.93 25.83 -5.38
CA VAL A 58 0.50 24.44 -5.48
C VAL A 58 -0.32 24.08 -4.25
N VAL A 59 -1.47 23.45 -4.44
CA VAL A 59 -2.34 23.01 -3.34
C VAL A 59 -2.46 21.50 -3.37
N LEU A 60 -2.17 20.89 -2.22
CA LEU A 60 -2.22 19.44 -2.01
C LEU A 60 -3.44 19.12 -1.15
N VAL A 61 -4.29 18.20 -1.61
CA VAL A 61 -5.52 17.80 -0.94
C VAL A 61 -5.35 16.40 -0.35
N THR A 62 -5.56 16.31 0.96
CA THR A 62 -5.47 15.04 1.68
C THR A 62 -6.80 14.66 2.32
N ALA A 63 -7.34 13.53 1.86
CA ALA A 63 -8.41 12.80 2.51
C ALA A 63 -7.94 11.36 2.81
N SER A 64 -7.81 11.02 4.10
CA SER A 64 -7.38 9.70 4.55
C SER A 64 -8.01 9.30 5.87
N GLY A 65 -8.96 8.35 5.83
CA GLY A 65 -9.56 7.76 7.03
C GLY A 65 -8.80 6.58 7.63
N SER A 66 -7.48 6.45 7.40
CA SER A 66 -6.69 5.36 7.97
C SER A 66 -5.30 5.81 8.37
N SER A 67 -5.01 5.73 9.67
CA SER A 67 -3.71 5.96 10.28
C SER A 67 -2.58 5.05 9.74
N LYS A 68 -2.87 3.85 9.24
CA LYS A 68 -1.85 2.92 8.72
C LYS A 68 -1.18 3.42 7.44
N ASN A 69 -1.87 4.22 6.62
CA ASN A 69 -1.37 4.71 5.34
C ASN A 69 -0.81 6.14 5.40
N THR A 70 -0.88 6.81 6.55
CA THR A 70 -0.52 8.23 6.65
C THR A 70 0.97 8.51 6.50
N ASP A 71 1.84 7.61 6.97
CA ASP A 71 3.30 7.77 6.78
C ASP A 71 3.68 7.73 5.30
N MET A 72 3.16 6.76 4.55
CA MET A 72 3.40 6.65 3.11
C MET A 72 2.86 7.87 2.36
N LYS A 73 1.64 8.33 2.68
CA LYS A 73 1.08 9.55 2.08
C LYS A 73 1.90 10.79 2.44
N SER A 74 2.34 10.93 3.70
CA SER A 74 3.18 12.04 4.15
C SER A 74 4.48 12.12 3.36
N TRP A 75 5.16 11.00 3.13
CA TRP A 75 6.36 10.97 2.28
C TRP A 75 6.08 11.32 0.82
N ARG A 76 4.93 10.93 0.28
CA ARG A 76 4.54 11.32 -1.09
C ARG A 76 4.35 12.83 -1.17
N ASN A 77 3.51 13.41 -0.32
CA ASN A 77 3.25 14.86 -0.31
C ASN A 77 4.53 15.66 -0.08
N LEU A 78 5.44 15.17 0.78
CA LEU A 78 6.75 15.79 0.98
C LEU A 78 7.62 15.74 -0.29
N GLY A 79 7.56 14.64 -1.04
CA GLY A 79 8.25 14.53 -2.32
C GLY A 79 7.74 15.55 -3.33
N GLU A 80 6.41 15.77 -3.33
CA GLU A 80 5.76 16.77 -4.18
C GLU A 80 6.16 18.19 -3.78
N LEU A 81 6.08 18.52 -2.49
CA LEU A 81 6.56 19.81 -1.96
C LEU A 81 8.00 20.10 -2.39
N GLN A 82 8.91 19.17 -2.17
CA GLN A 82 10.33 19.37 -2.47
C GLN A 82 10.61 19.47 -3.98
N GLU A 83 9.85 18.75 -4.80
CA GLU A 83 9.96 18.84 -6.26
C GLU A 83 9.49 20.21 -6.76
N VAL A 84 8.31 20.64 -6.30
CA VAL A 84 7.76 21.98 -6.58
C VAL A 84 8.74 23.07 -6.19
N LYS A 85 9.31 23.01 -4.98
CA LYS A 85 10.22 24.03 -4.45
C LYS A 85 11.60 24.04 -5.12
N ALA A 86 12.04 22.93 -5.70
CA ALA A 86 13.39 22.80 -6.26
C ALA A 86 13.44 22.95 -7.79
N GLN A 87 12.35 22.66 -8.51
CA GLN A 87 12.37 22.55 -9.98
C GLN A 87 11.72 23.73 -10.71
N ILE A 88 10.82 24.46 -10.06
CA ILE A 88 10.17 25.61 -10.67
C ILE A 88 11.05 26.84 -10.48
N SER A 89 11.22 27.62 -11.54
CA SER A 89 12.10 28.80 -11.59
C SER A 89 11.77 29.84 -10.50
N THR A 90 10.48 30.07 -10.25
CA THR A 90 9.97 30.83 -9.11
C THR A 90 9.48 29.88 -8.04
N ILE A 91 10.06 29.94 -6.82
CA ILE A 91 9.66 29.09 -5.69
C ILE A 91 8.18 29.38 -5.35
N PRO A 92 7.22 28.51 -5.71
CA PRO A 92 5.81 28.79 -5.49
C PRO A 92 5.46 28.47 -4.03
N ALA A 93 4.38 29.05 -3.52
CA ALA A 93 3.84 28.69 -2.22
C ALA A 93 3.13 27.33 -2.30
N VAL A 94 3.26 26.50 -1.27
CA VAL A 94 2.64 25.17 -1.21
C VAL A 94 1.74 25.07 0.01
N ILE A 95 0.47 24.76 -0.26
CA ILE A 95 -0.60 24.72 0.74
C ILE A 95 -1.09 23.28 0.87
N SER A 96 -1.21 22.80 2.10
CA SER A 96 -1.76 21.47 2.38
C SER A 96 -3.14 21.57 3.02
N LEU A 97 -4.14 20.94 2.38
CA LEU A 97 -5.53 20.88 2.84
C LEU A 97 -5.84 19.49 3.40
N TYR A 98 -6.34 19.44 4.63
CA TYR A 98 -6.70 18.19 5.31
C TYR A 98 -8.21 18.12 5.55
N PHE A 99 -8.94 17.43 4.67
CA PHE A 99 -10.39 17.24 4.79
C PHE A 99 -10.79 16.14 5.75
N LYS A 100 -9.95 15.12 5.92
CA LYS A 100 -10.20 14.04 6.89
C LYS A 100 -8.90 13.34 7.16
N SER A 101 -8.37 13.44 8.37
CA SER A 101 -7.05 12.87 8.61
C SER A 101 -6.81 12.30 10.01
N GLU A 102 -6.46 11.01 10.06
CA GLU A 102 -5.89 10.38 11.25
C GLU A 102 -4.36 10.35 11.15
N PHE A 103 -3.70 11.50 11.37
CA PHE A 103 -2.24 11.55 11.37
C PHE A 103 -1.63 11.11 12.70
N LYS A 104 -0.45 10.49 12.62
CA LYS A 104 0.44 10.41 13.78
C LYS A 104 0.83 11.83 14.16
N LYS A 105 0.76 12.17 15.44
CA LYS A 105 1.06 13.52 15.97
C LYS A 105 2.39 14.08 15.45
N GLY A 106 3.44 13.27 15.38
CA GLY A 106 4.74 13.71 14.84
C GLY A 106 4.70 14.10 13.36
N LEU A 107 3.94 13.39 12.51
CA LEU A 107 3.82 13.72 11.08
C LEU A 107 2.98 14.98 10.84
N LEU A 108 1.99 15.23 11.70
CA LEU A 108 1.21 16.46 11.70
C LEU A 108 2.12 17.67 11.96
N THR A 109 2.94 17.61 13.01
CA THR A 109 3.90 18.65 13.35
C THR A 109 4.92 18.87 12.23
N VAL A 110 5.37 17.81 11.55
CA VAL A 110 6.20 17.95 10.35
C VAL A 110 5.46 18.72 9.26
N GLY A 111 4.23 18.34 8.92
CA GLY A 111 3.46 19.03 7.89
C GLY A 111 3.32 20.53 8.19
N GLU A 112 2.86 20.87 9.39
CA GLU A 112 2.66 22.26 9.82
C GLU A 112 3.94 23.10 9.78
N ALA A 113 5.11 22.48 10.00
CA ALA A 113 6.40 23.17 9.96
C ALA A 113 6.95 23.37 8.53
N LEU A 114 6.53 22.56 7.56
CA LEU A 114 7.15 22.51 6.22
C LEU A 114 6.40 23.25 5.13
N TYR A 115 5.06 23.26 5.17
CA TYR A 115 4.26 23.95 4.17
C TYR A 115 4.24 25.46 4.40
N ASP A 116 3.88 26.22 3.37
CA ASP A 116 3.65 27.66 3.50
C ASP A 116 2.37 27.95 4.29
N ALA A 117 1.35 27.10 4.10
CA ALA A 117 0.16 27.05 4.93
C ALA A 117 -0.37 25.61 5.06
N THR A 118 -1.01 25.33 6.18
CA THR A 118 -1.73 24.07 6.43
C THR A 118 -3.12 24.38 6.94
N LEU A 119 -4.16 23.82 6.30
CA LEU A 119 -5.54 23.98 6.73
C LEU A 119 -6.15 22.63 7.13
N HIS A 120 -6.48 22.49 8.41
CA HIS A 120 -7.18 21.33 8.96
C HIS A 120 -8.68 21.55 8.87
N ILE A 121 -9.24 21.30 7.69
CA ILE A 121 -10.66 21.50 7.40
C ILE A 121 -11.51 20.63 8.33
N ASP A 122 -11.10 19.39 8.61
CA ASP A 122 -11.80 18.49 9.54
C ASP A 122 -11.95 19.00 10.98
N ARG A 123 -11.23 20.07 11.35
CA ARG A 123 -11.31 20.72 12.67
C ARG A 123 -12.15 21.98 12.66
N GLN A 124 -12.67 22.40 11.51
CA GLN A 124 -13.39 23.65 11.36
C GLN A 124 -14.91 23.43 11.44
N PRO A 125 -15.69 24.40 11.96
CA PRO A 125 -17.14 24.26 12.09
C PRO A 125 -17.86 23.97 10.77
N TYR A 126 -17.40 24.57 9.67
CA TYR A 126 -17.99 24.40 8.34
C TYR A 126 -17.82 22.99 7.75
N PHE A 127 -16.95 22.16 8.34
CA PHE A 127 -16.72 20.80 7.85
C PHE A 127 -17.93 19.89 8.01
N VAL A 128 -18.77 20.11 9.02
CA VAL A 128 -19.94 19.27 9.29
C VAL A 128 -20.87 19.20 8.09
N GLU A 129 -21.17 20.34 7.46
CA GLU A 129 -22.05 20.39 6.29
C GLU A 129 -21.36 19.87 5.02
N ILE A 130 -20.06 20.13 4.87
CA ILE A 130 -19.24 19.56 3.80
C ILE A 130 -19.23 18.03 3.88
N GLU A 131 -18.97 17.45 5.06
CA GLU A 131 -18.91 16.00 5.24
C GLU A 131 -20.28 15.36 4.99
N LYS A 132 -21.38 15.98 5.45
CA LYS A 132 -22.75 15.51 5.16
C LYS A 132 -23.01 15.40 3.66
N TRP A 133 -22.64 16.41 2.87
CA TRP A 133 -22.79 16.38 1.41
C TRP A 133 -21.92 15.29 0.77
N VAL A 134 -20.66 15.17 1.19
CA VAL A 134 -19.76 14.12 0.67
C VAL A 134 -20.29 12.73 0.99
N LEU A 135 -20.82 12.51 2.20
CA LEU A 135 -21.36 11.22 2.62
C LEU A 135 -22.60 10.83 1.82
N SER A 136 -23.52 11.77 1.54
CA SER A 136 -24.74 11.52 0.77
C SER A 136 -24.47 11.08 -0.67
N LEU A 137 -23.38 11.57 -1.27
CA LEU A 137 -22.97 11.19 -2.62
C LEU A 137 -22.01 10.01 -2.67
N SER A 138 -21.27 9.73 -1.59
CA SER A 138 -20.24 8.66 -1.59
C SER A 138 -20.78 7.23 -1.80
N GLN A 139 -22.10 7.06 -1.68
CA GLN A 139 -22.81 5.80 -1.91
C GLN A 139 -23.39 5.69 -3.32
N GLN A 140 -23.49 6.81 -4.04
CA GLN A 140 -23.87 6.85 -5.44
C GLN A 140 -22.68 6.34 -6.27
N GLY A 141 -22.94 5.69 -7.41
CA GLY A 141 -21.94 4.94 -8.17
C GLY A 141 -20.78 5.77 -8.74
N LYS A 142 -20.22 5.35 -9.88
CA LYS A 142 -19.19 6.15 -10.55
C LYS A 142 -19.85 7.39 -11.16
N ILE A 143 -19.67 8.55 -10.53
CA ILE A 143 -20.07 9.87 -11.04
C ILE A 143 -18.83 10.53 -11.66
N THR A 144 -18.98 11.08 -12.86
CA THR A 144 -17.94 11.84 -13.57
C THR A 144 -17.57 13.14 -12.84
N ARG A 145 -16.51 13.82 -13.27
CA ARG A 145 -16.09 15.08 -12.64
C ARG A 145 -17.12 16.18 -12.89
N GLU A 146 -17.56 16.30 -14.13
CA GLU A 146 -18.51 17.32 -14.59
C GLU A 146 -19.85 17.17 -13.86
N GLU A 147 -20.31 15.92 -13.71
CA GLU A 147 -21.52 15.63 -12.91
C GLU A 147 -21.35 16.00 -11.43
N LYS A 148 -20.19 15.75 -10.82
CA LYS A 148 -19.92 16.16 -9.42
C LYS A 148 -19.95 17.67 -9.26
N GLN A 149 -19.42 18.41 -10.23
CA GLN A 149 -19.46 19.87 -10.23
C GLN A 149 -20.90 20.38 -10.31
N LEU A 150 -21.70 19.84 -11.25
CA LEU A 150 -23.11 20.19 -11.39
C LEU A 150 -23.94 19.86 -10.12
N LEU A 151 -23.66 18.70 -9.51
CA LEU A 151 -24.31 18.31 -8.24
C LEU A 151 -23.92 19.25 -7.10
N LEU A 152 -22.66 19.69 -7.05
CA LEU A 152 -22.21 20.67 -6.05
C LEU A 152 -22.86 22.02 -6.28
N ASP A 153 -22.89 22.52 -7.51
CA ASP A 153 -23.52 23.80 -7.85
C ASP A 153 -25.01 23.80 -7.50
N HIS A 154 -25.73 22.72 -7.82
CA HIS A 154 -27.12 22.54 -7.42
C HIS A 154 -27.29 22.51 -5.90
N ALA A 155 -26.43 21.77 -5.18
CA ALA A 155 -26.47 21.70 -3.72
C ALA A 155 -26.19 23.05 -3.06
N ILE A 156 -25.23 23.83 -3.56
CA ILE A 156 -24.94 25.19 -3.09
C ILE A 156 -26.13 26.13 -3.31
N SER A 157 -26.83 25.98 -4.44
CA SER A 157 -28.02 26.81 -4.74
C SER A 157 -29.23 26.50 -3.86
N SER A 158 -29.35 25.25 -3.39
CA SER A 158 -30.52 24.75 -2.66
C SER A 158 -30.30 24.59 -1.15
N ASN A 159 -29.05 24.55 -0.68
CA ASN A 159 -28.69 24.42 0.73
C ASN A 159 -27.84 25.61 1.19
N LEU A 160 -28.49 26.54 1.90
CA LEU A 160 -27.86 27.76 2.41
C LEU A 160 -26.70 27.46 3.38
N SER A 161 -26.82 26.44 4.22
CA SER A 161 -25.78 26.07 5.18
C SER A 161 -24.51 25.53 4.50
N LEU A 162 -24.69 24.70 3.46
CA LEU A 162 -23.56 24.23 2.64
C LEU A 162 -22.90 25.39 1.89
N LYS A 163 -23.70 26.30 1.32
CA LYS A 163 -23.19 27.51 0.67
C LYS A 163 -22.32 28.32 1.62
N GLN A 164 -22.86 28.69 2.79
CA GLN A 164 -22.13 29.45 3.82
C GLN A 164 -20.84 28.73 4.26
N SER A 165 -20.89 27.40 4.38
CA SER A 165 -19.72 26.59 4.72
C SER A 165 -18.61 26.67 3.67
N ILE A 166 -18.96 26.63 2.38
CA ILE A 166 -18.01 26.76 1.28
C ILE A 166 -17.49 28.21 1.16
N GLU A 167 -18.33 29.20 1.44
CA GLU A 167 -17.91 30.61 1.48
C GLU A 167 -16.89 30.84 2.59
N THR A 168 -17.13 30.31 3.80
CA THR A 168 -16.19 30.39 4.93
C THR A 168 -14.88 29.66 4.60
N LEU A 169 -14.94 28.47 4.00
CA LEU A 169 -13.75 27.76 3.53
C LEU A 169 -12.97 28.60 2.49
N SER A 170 -13.66 29.33 1.62
CA SER A 170 -13.00 30.20 0.62
C SER A 170 -12.24 31.35 1.28
N GLU A 171 -12.75 31.91 2.38
CA GLU A 171 -12.10 32.97 3.15
C GLU A 171 -10.84 32.45 3.88
N ASP A 172 -10.95 31.29 4.54
CA ASP A 172 -9.79 30.62 5.17
C ASP A 172 -8.70 30.29 4.13
N LEU A 173 -9.11 29.79 2.96
CA LEU A 173 -8.20 29.52 1.85
C LEU A 173 -7.55 30.81 1.33
N ALA A 174 -8.29 31.91 1.24
CA ALA A 174 -7.73 33.20 0.82
C ALA A 174 -6.66 33.66 1.80
N GLN A 175 -6.89 33.51 3.10
CA GLN A 175 -5.87 33.79 4.11
C GLN A 175 -4.67 32.85 3.96
N ALA A 176 -4.88 31.55 3.79
CA ALA A 176 -3.80 30.57 3.60
C ALA A 176 -2.95 30.87 2.36
N LEU A 177 -3.56 31.33 1.28
CA LEU A 177 -2.87 31.73 0.04
C LEU A 177 -1.94 32.93 0.21
N THR A 178 -2.11 33.75 1.26
CA THR A 178 -1.20 34.88 1.53
C THR A 178 -0.01 34.52 2.42
N GLN A 179 0.02 33.30 2.98
CA GLN A 179 1.08 32.86 3.88
C GLN A 179 2.31 32.39 3.11
N ARG A 180 3.48 32.57 3.72
CA ARG A 180 4.76 32.09 3.18
C ARG A 180 5.69 31.66 4.28
N ASN A 181 6.29 30.48 4.12
CA ASN A 181 7.30 29.96 5.02
C ASN A 181 8.71 30.21 4.46
N ALA A 182 9.18 31.46 4.61
CA ALA A 182 10.48 31.87 4.09
C ALA A 182 11.68 31.24 4.84
N SER A 183 11.46 30.61 5.99
CA SER A 183 12.54 29.99 6.78
C SER A 183 13.23 28.82 6.07
N LEU A 184 12.55 28.21 5.09
CA LEU A 184 13.05 27.10 4.30
C LEU A 184 13.64 27.53 2.94
N ASP A 185 13.55 28.82 2.57
CA ASP A 185 14.08 29.33 1.29
C ASP A 185 15.57 28.96 1.07
N PRO A 186 16.47 29.03 2.08
CA PRO A 186 17.86 28.59 1.91
C PRO A 186 17.99 27.10 1.53
N LEU A 187 17.11 26.24 2.05
CA LEU A 187 17.08 24.83 1.67
C LEU A 187 16.62 24.63 0.24
N TRP A 188 15.57 25.35 -0.17
CA TRP A 188 15.02 25.27 -1.53
C TRP A 188 16.04 25.71 -2.58
N HIS A 189 16.82 26.76 -2.30
CA HIS A 189 17.92 27.17 -3.16
C HIS A 189 19.01 26.09 -3.27
N LEU A 190 19.45 25.50 -2.15
CA LEU A 190 20.40 24.39 -2.17
C LEU A 190 19.90 23.19 -2.99
N MET A 191 18.60 22.87 -2.87
CA MET A 191 17.97 21.80 -3.66
C MET A 191 17.93 22.12 -5.15
N ALA A 192 17.60 23.36 -5.53
CA ALA A 192 17.57 23.80 -6.92
C ALA A 192 18.97 23.75 -7.56
N GLU A 193 20.01 24.18 -6.84
CA GLU A 193 21.41 24.06 -7.28
C GLU A 193 21.81 22.60 -7.57
N ASP A 194 21.45 21.68 -6.68
CA ASP A 194 21.78 20.26 -6.84
C ASP A 194 20.95 19.60 -7.95
N TYR A 195 19.70 20.04 -8.14
CA TYR A 195 18.84 19.58 -9.23
C TYR A 195 19.40 19.99 -10.61
N ALA A 196 19.94 21.20 -10.74
CA ALA A 196 20.48 21.72 -12.00
C ALA A 196 21.75 21.03 -12.50
N LYS A 197 22.41 20.20 -11.66
CA LYS A 197 23.60 19.43 -12.04
C LYS A 197 23.24 18.37 -13.10
N PRO A 198 24.17 18.01 -13.99
CA PRO A 198 23.95 16.93 -14.93
C PRO A 198 23.84 15.59 -14.19
N HIS A 199 22.87 14.78 -14.60
CA HIS A 199 22.57 13.47 -14.03
C HIS A 199 22.61 12.39 -15.10
N HIS A 200 23.05 11.18 -14.74
CA HIS A 200 23.14 10.04 -15.64
C HIS A 200 22.33 8.87 -15.08
N PRO A 201 21.00 8.85 -15.27
CA PRO A 201 20.19 7.73 -14.78
C PRO A 201 20.56 6.43 -15.52
N PRO A 202 20.43 5.27 -14.87
CA PRO A 202 20.54 4.00 -15.57
C PRO A 202 19.33 3.78 -16.49
N THR A 203 19.48 2.88 -17.47
CA THR A 203 18.38 2.42 -18.30
C THR A 203 17.43 1.53 -17.51
N ALA A 204 16.13 1.71 -17.72
CA ALA A 204 15.12 0.88 -17.11
C ALA A 204 15.19 -0.59 -17.55
N LYS A 205 15.16 -1.48 -16.55
CA LYS A 205 15.00 -2.92 -16.69
C LYS A 205 13.83 -3.38 -15.82
N THR A 206 13.02 -4.30 -16.34
CA THR A 206 12.04 -5.01 -15.52
C THR A 206 12.72 -6.17 -14.82
N THR A 207 12.56 -6.23 -13.50
CA THR A 207 13.03 -7.35 -12.66
C THR A 207 11.88 -7.83 -11.81
N THR A 208 11.83 -9.13 -11.50
CA THR A 208 10.72 -9.76 -10.79
C THR A 208 11.16 -10.44 -9.51
N LEU A 209 12.26 -9.99 -8.93
CA LEU A 209 12.98 -10.76 -7.92
C LEU A 209 12.11 -11.05 -6.70
N ARG A 210 11.57 -10.00 -6.07
CA ARG A 210 10.77 -10.16 -4.85
C ARG A 210 9.52 -11.00 -5.11
N ARG A 211 8.85 -10.81 -6.25
CA ARG A 211 7.64 -11.55 -6.60
C ARG A 211 7.96 -13.02 -6.90
N GLY A 212 8.95 -13.28 -7.74
CA GLY A 212 9.41 -14.62 -8.09
C GLY A 212 9.88 -15.41 -6.86
N LEU A 213 10.66 -14.79 -5.98
CA LEU A 213 11.06 -15.42 -4.71
C LEU A 213 9.86 -15.63 -3.77
N GLY A 214 8.94 -14.67 -3.69
CA GLY A 214 7.71 -14.83 -2.89
C GLY A 214 6.85 -16.01 -3.35
N LYS A 215 6.77 -16.24 -4.67
CA LYS A 215 6.08 -17.40 -5.27
C LYS A 215 6.85 -18.71 -5.08
N LEU A 216 8.17 -18.69 -5.29
CA LEU A 216 9.04 -19.84 -5.00
C LEU A 216 8.92 -20.29 -3.55
N LEU A 217 8.80 -19.37 -2.60
CA LEU A 217 8.62 -19.67 -1.18
C LEU A 217 7.38 -20.53 -0.90
N VAL A 218 6.35 -20.45 -1.75
CA VAL A 218 5.16 -21.30 -1.65
C VAL A 218 5.48 -22.75 -1.97
N LEU A 219 6.46 -23.03 -2.84
CA LEU A 219 6.85 -24.40 -3.16
C LEU A 219 7.63 -25.03 -2.00
N GLU A 220 7.44 -26.32 -1.78
CA GLU A 220 8.25 -27.08 -0.83
C GLU A 220 9.71 -27.19 -1.30
N PRO A 221 10.70 -27.32 -0.39
CA PRO A 221 12.11 -27.37 -0.77
C PRO A 221 12.43 -28.42 -1.84
N VAL A 222 11.89 -29.63 -1.73
CA VAL A 222 12.09 -30.71 -2.71
C VAL A 222 11.55 -30.29 -4.08
N LEU A 223 10.36 -29.70 -4.11
CA LEU A 223 9.76 -29.23 -5.35
C LEU A 223 10.57 -28.08 -5.97
N ARG A 224 11.09 -27.14 -5.17
CA ARG A 224 11.98 -26.07 -5.68
C ARG A 224 13.22 -26.63 -6.36
N GLN A 225 13.85 -27.67 -5.80
CA GLN A 225 14.99 -28.33 -6.44
C GLN A 225 14.62 -28.91 -7.80
N MET A 226 13.42 -29.51 -7.93
CA MET A 226 12.91 -29.99 -9.21
C MET A 226 12.67 -28.84 -10.19
N VAL A 227 12.16 -27.69 -9.71
CA VAL A 227 12.00 -26.48 -10.53
C VAL A 227 13.35 -26.00 -11.05
N TYR A 228 14.36 -25.84 -10.20
CA TYR A 228 15.68 -25.39 -10.61
C TYR A 228 16.32 -26.33 -11.65
N ALA A 229 16.19 -27.64 -11.46
CA ALA A 229 16.74 -28.64 -12.38
C ALA A 229 15.92 -28.82 -13.68
N GLY A 230 14.71 -28.28 -13.75
CA GLY A 230 13.71 -28.67 -14.75
C GLY A 230 13.03 -27.53 -15.52
N TYR A 231 13.09 -26.27 -15.05
CA TYR A 231 12.26 -25.20 -15.62
C TYR A 231 12.60 -24.84 -17.07
N THR A 232 13.83 -25.11 -17.53
CA THR A 232 14.27 -24.91 -18.92
C THR A 232 14.02 -26.13 -19.82
N LYS A 233 13.64 -27.29 -19.26
CA LYS A 233 13.44 -28.52 -20.02
C LYS A 233 12.11 -28.47 -20.78
N THR A 234 12.14 -28.88 -22.05
CA THR A 234 10.93 -28.94 -22.90
C THR A 234 9.90 -29.95 -22.40
N THR A 235 10.36 -31.04 -21.77
CA THR A 235 9.51 -32.11 -21.22
C THR A 235 8.78 -31.70 -19.93
N GLY A 236 9.21 -30.63 -19.25
CA GLY A 236 8.66 -30.21 -17.96
C GLY A 236 8.99 -31.17 -16.80
N ILE A 237 8.22 -31.06 -15.72
CA ILE A 237 8.32 -31.91 -14.52
C ILE A 237 7.14 -32.91 -14.56
N PRO A 238 7.34 -34.22 -14.32
CA PRO A 238 6.23 -35.18 -14.36
C PRO A 238 5.10 -34.78 -13.40
N SER A 239 3.85 -34.73 -13.91
CA SER A 239 2.71 -34.20 -13.17
C SER A 239 2.42 -34.92 -11.85
N GLN A 240 2.76 -36.20 -11.75
CA GLN A 240 2.62 -36.98 -10.51
C GLN A 240 3.49 -36.48 -9.35
N HIS A 241 4.51 -35.67 -9.64
CA HIS A 241 5.37 -35.04 -8.63
C HIS A 241 4.96 -33.60 -8.32
N LEU A 242 3.91 -33.09 -8.98
CA LEU A 242 3.41 -31.73 -8.80
C LEU A 242 2.08 -31.76 -8.05
N PRO A 243 1.98 -31.15 -6.86
CA PRO A 243 0.72 -31.06 -6.14
C PRO A 243 -0.26 -30.11 -6.84
N GLU A 244 -1.57 -30.34 -6.72
CA GLU A 244 -2.58 -29.62 -7.52
C GLU A 244 -2.53 -28.09 -7.33
N TYR A 245 -2.18 -27.62 -6.12
CA TYR A 245 -2.14 -26.19 -5.80
C TYR A 245 -1.20 -25.39 -6.72
N VAL A 246 -0.17 -26.00 -7.32
CA VAL A 246 0.74 -25.26 -8.22
C VAL A 246 0.08 -24.92 -9.55
N PHE A 247 -0.94 -25.68 -9.95
CA PHE A 247 -1.77 -25.39 -11.11
C PHE A 247 -2.86 -24.38 -10.75
N ASP A 248 -3.51 -24.53 -9.59
CA ASP A 248 -4.51 -23.58 -9.08
C ASP A 248 -3.94 -22.17 -8.89
N LEU A 249 -2.68 -22.07 -8.45
CA LEU A 249 -1.97 -20.80 -8.34
C LEU A 249 -1.56 -20.20 -9.69
N GLY A 250 -1.58 -21.01 -10.76
CA GLY A 250 -1.12 -20.63 -12.09
C GLY A 250 0.40 -20.65 -12.26
N PHE A 251 1.14 -21.29 -11.34
CA PHE A 251 2.59 -21.41 -11.47
C PHE A 251 2.96 -22.35 -12.63
N PHE A 252 2.18 -23.41 -12.80
CA PHE A 252 2.37 -24.44 -13.83
C PHE A 252 1.14 -24.59 -14.71
N THR A 253 1.36 -25.08 -15.94
CA THR A 253 0.30 -25.60 -16.81
C THR A 253 0.47 -27.10 -17.02
N LYS A 254 -0.63 -27.84 -17.06
CA LYS A 254 -0.63 -29.28 -17.38
C LYS A 254 -0.42 -29.47 -18.88
N THR A 255 0.54 -30.30 -19.26
CA THR A 255 0.83 -30.68 -20.66
C THR A 255 0.91 -32.20 -20.78
N LEU A 256 0.96 -32.73 -22.01
CA LEU A 256 1.15 -34.18 -22.24
C LEU A 256 2.47 -34.72 -21.64
N GLY A 257 3.52 -33.88 -21.57
CA GLY A 257 4.83 -34.27 -21.03
C GLY A 257 4.96 -34.13 -19.51
N GLY A 258 3.98 -33.51 -18.83
CA GLY A 258 4.07 -33.16 -17.42
C GLY A 258 3.57 -31.73 -17.15
N GLY A 259 3.88 -31.20 -15.97
CA GLY A 259 3.66 -29.78 -15.67
C GLY A 259 4.83 -28.92 -16.12
N LYS A 260 4.53 -27.84 -16.83
CA LYS A 260 5.51 -26.84 -17.30
C LYS A 260 5.39 -25.57 -16.47
N LEU A 261 6.51 -25.06 -15.95
CA LEU A 261 6.55 -23.77 -15.27
C LEU A 261 6.19 -22.66 -16.27
N THR A 262 5.11 -21.95 -16.01
CA THR A 262 4.64 -20.84 -16.86
C THR A 262 4.80 -19.48 -16.20
N ASP A 263 5.02 -19.43 -14.89
CA ASP A 263 5.19 -18.17 -14.16
C ASP A 263 6.51 -17.48 -14.50
N ASP A 264 6.44 -16.38 -15.23
CA ASP A 264 7.61 -15.63 -15.68
C ASP A 264 8.32 -14.89 -14.54
N GLU A 265 7.63 -14.59 -13.44
CA GLU A 265 8.26 -13.93 -12.30
C GLU A 265 9.20 -14.90 -11.56
N MET A 266 8.78 -16.15 -11.39
CA MET A 266 9.62 -17.23 -10.85
C MET A 266 10.81 -17.52 -11.77
N LYS A 267 10.59 -17.65 -13.09
CA LYS A 267 11.69 -17.85 -14.06
C LYS A 267 12.69 -16.70 -13.98
N GLY A 268 12.21 -15.45 -14.01
CA GLY A 268 13.05 -14.27 -13.94
C GLY A 268 13.89 -14.22 -12.67
N ALA A 269 13.34 -14.61 -11.51
CA ALA A 269 14.13 -14.68 -10.27
C ALA A 269 15.22 -15.77 -10.33
N ILE A 270 14.93 -16.94 -10.91
CA ILE A 270 15.90 -18.04 -11.06
C ILE A 270 16.99 -17.66 -12.04
N GLU A 271 16.64 -17.06 -13.17
CA GLU A 271 17.59 -16.61 -14.20
C GLU A 271 18.50 -15.50 -13.68
N LEU A 272 17.96 -14.58 -12.87
CA LEU A 272 18.70 -13.45 -12.31
C LEU A 272 19.71 -13.86 -11.23
N LEU A 273 19.34 -14.78 -10.34
CA LEU A 273 20.16 -15.14 -9.18
C LEU A 273 20.86 -16.51 -9.28
N GLY A 274 20.28 -17.44 -10.02
CA GLY A 274 20.61 -18.86 -9.93
C GLY A 274 20.01 -19.54 -8.69
N ALA A 275 19.99 -20.87 -8.71
CA ALA A 275 19.35 -21.70 -7.70
C ALA A 275 19.92 -21.50 -6.28
N GLU A 276 21.25 -21.43 -6.16
CA GLU A 276 21.94 -21.31 -4.87
C GLU A 276 21.57 -20.02 -4.14
N ALA A 277 21.67 -18.87 -4.85
CA ALA A 277 21.33 -17.58 -4.27
C ALA A 277 19.82 -17.45 -3.99
N CYS A 278 18.95 -18.04 -4.83
CA CYS A 278 17.52 -18.14 -4.50
C CYS A 278 17.31 -18.85 -3.15
N GLU A 279 17.87 -20.05 -2.94
CA GLU A 279 17.68 -20.79 -1.69
C GLU A 279 18.26 -20.06 -0.47
N ALA A 280 19.45 -19.45 -0.61
CA ALA A 280 20.04 -18.66 0.47
C ALA A 280 19.13 -17.50 0.93
N VAL A 281 18.42 -16.87 0.00
CA VAL A 281 17.44 -15.81 0.29
C VAL A 281 16.15 -16.37 0.88
N LEU A 282 15.63 -17.49 0.35
CA LEU A 282 14.41 -18.13 0.83
C LEU A 282 14.54 -18.67 2.26
N GLN A 283 15.72 -19.16 2.65
CA GLN A 283 16.01 -19.61 4.02
C GLN A 283 15.92 -18.50 5.06
N LYS A 284 16.06 -17.23 4.66
CA LYS A 284 15.92 -16.04 5.53
C LYS A 284 14.46 -15.58 5.68
N ALA A 285 13.50 -16.27 5.05
CA ALA A 285 12.08 -15.90 5.10
C ALA A 285 11.53 -15.92 6.54
N PRO A 286 10.87 -14.83 6.99
CA PRO A 286 10.31 -14.76 8.34
C PRO A 286 9.25 -15.83 8.64
N ALA A 287 9.30 -16.41 9.84
CA ALA A 287 8.32 -17.38 10.33
C ALA A 287 6.83 -16.92 10.22
N PRO A 288 6.48 -15.63 10.43
CA PRO A 288 5.10 -15.15 10.25
C PRO A 288 4.51 -15.33 8.85
N MET A 289 5.33 -15.64 7.82
CA MET A 289 4.83 -15.92 6.47
C MET A 289 4.29 -17.35 6.32
N GLN A 290 4.65 -18.29 7.22
CA GLN A 290 4.28 -19.70 7.10
C GLN A 290 2.77 -19.96 7.08
N PRO A 291 1.93 -19.28 7.88
CA PRO A 291 0.48 -19.45 7.77
C PRO A 291 -0.08 -19.11 6.39
N TRP A 292 0.49 -18.11 5.69
CA TRP A 292 0.06 -17.73 4.34
C TRP A 292 0.53 -18.73 3.29
N ILE A 293 1.76 -19.23 3.45
CA ILE A 293 2.31 -20.29 2.58
C ILE A 293 1.45 -21.56 2.69
N ASN A 294 1.12 -21.98 3.91
CA ASN A 294 0.29 -23.16 4.15
C ASN A 294 -1.12 -22.98 3.58
N GLU A 295 -1.72 -21.80 3.75
CA GLU A 295 -3.04 -21.48 3.17
C GLU A 295 -3.04 -21.61 1.63
N LEU A 296 -1.97 -21.18 0.95
CA LEU A 296 -1.82 -21.33 -0.50
C LEU A 296 -1.57 -22.79 -0.94
N ARG A 297 -0.85 -23.58 -0.13
CA ARG A 297 -0.66 -25.02 -0.40
C ARG A 297 -1.94 -25.84 -0.22
N GLN A 298 -2.88 -25.32 0.56
CA GLN A 298 -4.14 -25.98 0.90
C GLN A 298 -5.31 -25.59 -0.01
N LEU A 299 -5.06 -24.95 -1.17
CA LEU A 299 -6.13 -24.56 -2.11
C LEU A 299 -7.00 -25.74 -2.57
N GLU A 300 -6.42 -26.95 -2.64
CA GLU A 300 -7.15 -28.17 -2.95
C GLU A 300 -8.25 -28.53 -1.92
N ASN A 301 -8.20 -27.94 -0.73
CA ASN A 301 -9.24 -28.12 0.28
C ASN A 301 -10.51 -27.31 -0.04
N ILE A 302 -10.42 -26.24 -0.85
CA ILE A 302 -11.57 -25.41 -1.24
C ILE A 302 -12.71 -26.25 -1.86
N PRO A 303 -12.50 -27.04 -2.93
CA PRO A 303 -13.57 -27.89 -3.47
C PRO A 303 -14.16 -28.84 -2.43
N LYS A 304 -13.34 -29.37 -1.53
CA LYS A 304 -13.76 -30.30 -0.46
C LYS A 304 -14.68 -29.59 0.55
N PHE A 305 -14.34 -28.36 0.94
CA PHE A 305 -15.17 -27.52 1.80
C PHE A 305 -16.48 -27.10 1.11
N LEU A 306 -16.45 -26.77 -0.18
CA LEU A 306 -17.67 -26.42 -0.94
C LEU A 306 -18.63 -27.60 -1.09
N ASN A 307 -18.09 -28.81 -1.28
CA ASN A 307 -18.89 -30.03 -1.27
C ASN A 307 -19.56 -30.26 0.09
N PHE A 308 -18.83 -30.02 1.18
CA PHE A 308 -19.39 -30.04 2.52
C PHE A 308 -20.54 -29.03 2.69
N PHE A 309 -20.36 -27.76 2.30
CA PHE A 309 -21.43 -26.75 2.40
C PHE A 309 -22.65 -27.09 1.55
N THR A 310 -22.44 -27.74 0.41
CA THR A 310 -23.53 -28.19 -0.46
C THR A 310 -24.28 -29.36 0.17
N ARG A 311 -23.56 -30.33 0.75
CA ARG A 311 -24.16 -31.48 1.45
C ARG A 311 -24.92 -31.04 2.71
N GLU A 312 -24.28 -30.23 3.56
CA GLU A 312 -24.83 -29.76 4.83
C GLU A 312 -25.59 -28.42 4.72
N PHE A 313 -26.09 -28.08 3.53
CA PHE A 313 -26.69 -26.77 3.26
C PHE A 313 -27.80 -26.39 4.25
N ASP A 314 -28.68 -27.34 4.58
CA ASP A 314 -29.80 -27.09 5.50
C ASP A 314 -29.32 -26.82 6.93
N GLN A 315 -28.23 -27.46 7.36
CA GLN A 315 -27.63 -27.20 8.69
C GLN A 315 -26.91 -25.86 8.71
N VAL A 316 -26.09 -25.58 7.70
CA VAL A 316 -25.28 -24.35 7.62
C VAL A 316 -26.14 -23.10 7.40
N SER A 317 -27.29 -23.24 6.75
CA SER A 317 -28.26 -22.15 6.55
C SER A 317 -29.23 -21.96 7.73
N HIS A 318 -29.06 -22.72 8.82
CA HIS A 318 -29.83 -22.59 10.05
C HIS A 318 -28.97 -22.02 11.19
N PRO A 319 -29.29 -20.84 11.76
CA PRO A 319 -28.39 -20.16 12.68
C PRO A 319 -27.98 -20.92 13.94
N GLU A 320 -28.91 -21.66 14.56
CA GLU A 320 -28.62 -22.45 15.76
C GLU A 320 -27.64 -23.58 15.46
N LYS A 321 -27.85 -24.30 14.35
CA LYS A 321 -26.96 -25.36 13.90
C LYS A 321 -25.61 -24.83 13.44
N LEU A 322 -25.59 -23.71 12.73
CA LEU A 322 -24.33 -23.06 12.37
C LEU A 322 -23.53 -22.66 13.62
N THR A 323 -24.19 -22.17 14.68
CA THR A 323 -23.53 -21.84 15.96
C THR A 323 -22.86 -23.08 16.57
N GLU A 324 -23.58 -24.21 16.66
CA GLU A 324 -23.04 -25.48 17.15
C GLU A 324 -21.82 -25.93 16.32
N MET A 325 -21.93 -25.88 15.00
CA MET A 325 -20.88 -26.29 14.07
C MET A 325 -19.65 -25.38 14.15
N LEU A 326 -19.84 -24.07 14.26
CA LEU A 326 -18.77 -23.09 14.43
C LEU A 326 -18.00 -23.31 15.74
N LEU A 327 -18.69 -23.63 16.84
CA LEU A 327 -18.04 -23.98 18.11
C LEU A 327 -17.26 -25.29 18.02
N GLN A 328 -17.84 -26.33 17.41
CA GLN A 328 -17.15 -27.62 17.24
C GLN A 328 -15.89 -27.47 16.38
N CYS A 329 -16.00 -26.77 15.24
CA CYS A 329 -14.88 -26.46 14.37
C CYS A 329 -13.83 -25.59 15.09
N HIS A 330 -14.23 -24.58 15.87
CA HIS A 330 -13.29 -23.78 16.66
C HIS A 330 -12.51 -24.62 17.70
N ARG A 331 -13.18 -25.57 18.37
CA ARG A 331 -12.53 -26.42 19.38
C ARG A 331 -11.48 -27.32 18.73
N ASN A 332 -11.88 -28.09 17.71
CA ASN A 332 -10.99 -29.01 17.01
C ASN A 332 -11.35 -29.05 15.50
N PRO A 333 -10.70 -28.22 14.66
CA PRO A 333 -11.05 -28.13 13.25
C PRO A 333 -10.83 -29.42 12.46
N GLU A 334 -9.83 -30.22 12.85
CA GLU A 334 -9.47 -31.49 12.20
C GLU A 334 -10.45 -32.61 12.56
N GLU A 335 -10.76 -32.77 13.85
CA GLU A 335 -11.79 -33.72 14.30
C GLU A 335 -13.17 -33.36 13.73
N PHE A 336 -13.49 -32.07 13.65
CA PHE A 336 -14.70 -31.61 12.97
C PHE A 336 -14.70 -32.01 11.49
N ALA A 337 -13.61 -31.79 10.76
CA ALA A 337 -13.50 -32.23 9.37
C ALA A 337 -13.66 -33.76 9.21
N GLN A 338 -13.02 -34.54 10.10
CA GLN A 338 -13.11 -36.00 10.12
C GLN A 338 -14.53 -36.50 10.40
N LYS A 339 -15.24 -35.88 11.36
CA LYS A 339 -16.65 -36.20 11.69
C LYS A 339 -17.56 -36.09 10.47
N TYR A 340 -17.24 -35.19 9.54
CA TYR A 340 -17.99 -34.98 8.31
C TYR A 340 -17.31 -35.60 7.08
N GLU A 341 -16.36 -36.53 7.28
CA GLU A 341 -15.68 -37.28 6.22
C GLU A 341 -15.01 -36.37 5.17
N ILE A 342 -14.56 -35.19 5.59
CA ILE A 342 -13.86 -34.24 4.73
C ILE A 342 -12.40 -34.66 4.71
N SER A 343 -11.92 -35.18 3.58
CA SER A 343 -10.48 -35.30 3.36
C SER A 343 -9.86 -33.91 3.25
N PHE A 344 -8.68 -33.71 3.81
CA PHE A 344 -7.97 -32.43 3.72
C PHE A 344 -6.47 -32.68 3.66
N VAL A 345 -5.73 -31.69 3.16
CA VAL A 345 -4.27 -31.70 3.11
C VAL A 345 -3.71 -30.67 4.09
N GLY A 346 -2.65 -31.07 4.79
CA GLY A 346 -2.00 -30.29 5.85
C GLY A 346 -2.84 -30.15 7.12
N ASN A 347 -2.43 -29.26 8.02
CA ASN A 347 -3.12 -29.06 9.30
C ASN A 347 -4.18 -27.96 9.19
N LEU A 348 -5.33 -28.16 9.83
CA LEU A 348 -6.41 -27.18 9.90
C LEU A 348 -6.27 -26.36 11.20
N SER A 349 -5.41 -25.35 11.19
CA SER A 349 -5.08 -24.59 12.40
C SER A 349 -6.12 -23.52 12.78
N ARG A 350 -7.03 -23.16 11.87
CA ARG A 350 -8.04 -22.11 12.02
C ARG A 350 -9.44 -22.70 12.06
N ASN A 351 -10.43 -21.90 12.46
CA ASN A 351 -11.84 -22.23 12.25
C ASN A 351 -12.16 -22.15 10.75
N TRP A 352 -11.84 -23.21 10.01
CA TRP A 352 -11.96 -23.24 8.55
C TRP A 352 -13.41 -23.05 8.11
N LEU A 353 -14.38 -23.53 8.91
CA LEU A 353 -15.80 -23.36 8.64
C LEU A 353 -16.16 -21.88 8.56
N PHE A 354 -15.77 -21.10 9.58
CA PHE A 354 -16.00 -19.67 9.61
C PHE A 354 -15.31 -18.94 8.45
N THR A 355 -14.01 -19.20 8.25
CA THR A 355 -13.23 -18.47 7.24
C THR A 355 -13.72 -18.75 5.83
N THR A 356 -14.04 -20.00 5.50
CA THR A 356 -14.54 -20.33 4.16
C THR A 356 -15.96 -19.81 3.94
N LEU A 357 -16.81 -19.74 4.97
CA LEU A 357 -18.12 -19.08 4.87
C LEU A 357 -17.98 -17.58 4.58
N MET A 358 -17.09 -16.88 5.27
CA MET A 358 -16.78 -15.47 5.01
C MET A 358 -16.32 -15.26 3.56
N ASP A 359 -15.41 -16.10 3.08
CA ASP A 359 -14.90 -16.04 1.72
C ASP A 359 -15.99 -16.37 0.69
N LEU A 360 -16.86 -17.34 0.97
CA LEU A 360 -17.99 -17.72 0.10
C LEU A 360 -18.99 -16.57 -0.05
N VAL A 361 -19.38 -15.95 1.07
CA VAL A 361 -20.25 -14.77 1.06
C VAL A 361 -19.59 -13.65 0.26
N LYS A 362 -18.30 -13.39 0.49
CA LYS A 362 -17.52 -12.38 -0.25
C LYS A 362 -17.50 -12.68 -1.75
N ALA A 363 -17.17 -13.90 -2.16
CA ALA A 363 -17.14 -14.32 -3.56
C ALA A 363 -18.52 -14.13 -4.24
N SER A 364 -19.60 -14.47 -3.55
CA SER A 364 -20.97 -14.35 -4.08
C SER A 364 -21.39 -12.93 -4.47
N THR A 365 -20.71 -11.91 -3.93
CA THR A 365 -20.95 -10.49 -4.25
C THR A 365 -20.31 -10.06 -5.57
N GLY A 366 -19.38 -10.84 -6.13
CA GLY A 366 -18.56 -10.45 -7.28
C GLY A 366 -17.59 -9.28 -7.01
N LYS A 367 -17.46 -8.83 -5.75
CA LYS A 367 -16.63 -7.68 -5.37
C LYS A 367 -15.49 -8.11 -4.46
N VAL A 368 -14.26 -7.70 -4.80
CA VAL A 368 -13.04 -7.97 -4.00
C VAL A 368 -13.16 -7.43 -2.56
N GLN A 369 -13.94 -6.38 -2.33
CA GLN A 369 -14.23 -5.80 -1.01
C GLN A 369 -15.70 -5.95 -0.60
N GLY A 370 -16.41 -6.95 -1.14
CA GLY A 370 -17.86 -7.07 -0.97
C GLY A 370 -18.31 -7.48 0.43
N PHE A 371 -17.48 -8.22 1.17
CA PHE A 371 -17.79 -8.65 2.54
C PHE A 371 -16.49 -8.90 3.33
N GLY A 372 -16.48 -8.59 4.62
CA GLY A 372 -15.33 -8.72 5.52
C GLY A 372 -15.70 -8.38 6.96
N TYR A 373 -14.75 -8.40 7.90
CA TYR A 373 -15.04 -8.19 9.33
C TYR A 373 -15.79 -6.89 9.63
N ALA A 374 -15.43 -5.77 8.99
CA ALA A 374 -16.12 -4.49 9.20
C ALA A 374 -17.60 -4.55 8.82
N GLN A 375 -17.92 -5.12 7.65
CA GLN A 375 -19.31 -5.29 7.20
C GLN A 375 -20.06 -6.27 8.11
N LEU A 376 -19.41 -7.37 8.51
CA LEU A 376 -19.97 -8.31 9.49
C LEU A 376 -20.30 -7.60 10.81
N SER A 377 -19.41 -6.74 11.32
CA SER A 377 -19.62 -5.92 12.53
C SER A 377 -20.88 -5.07 12.45
N THR A 378 -21.07 -4.40 11.31
CA THR A 378 -22.23 -3.54 11.07
C THR A 378 -23.50 -4.37 11.04
N GLU A 379 -23.47 -5.52 10.37
CA GLU A 379 -24.64 -6.40 10.24
C GLU A 379 -25.01 -7.13 11.54
N ILE A 380 -24.06 -7.40 12.44
CA ILE A 380 -24.34 -7.94 13.79
C ILE A 380 -24.75 -6.85 14.80
N GLY A 381 -24.79 -5.57 14.39
CA GLY A 381 -25.16 -4.46 15.26
C GLY A 381 -24.14 -4.16 16.37
N ASN A 382 -22.88 -4.57 16.21
CA ASN A 382 -21.90 -4.56 17.31
C ASN A 382 -20.54 -4.03 16.83
N SER A 383 -20.40 -2.71 16.78
CA SER A 383 -19.20 -2.03 16.28
C SER A 383 -18.02 -2.00 17.27
N GLU A 384 -18.24 -2.29 18.56
CA GLU A 384 -17.22 -2.17 19.61
C GLU A 384 -16.23 -3.35 19.64
N HIS A 385 -16.64 -4.54 19.19
CA HIS A 385 -15.82 -5.76 19.29
C HIS A 385 -14.84 -6.02 18.12
N ILE A 386 -14.66 -5.06 17.21
CA ILE A 386 -13.72 -5.21 16.08
C ILE A 386 -12.52 -4.25 16.16
N SER A 387 -12.57 -3.23 17.01
CA SER A 387 -11.49 -2.21 17.05
C SER A 387 -11.07 -1.69 18.43
N SER A 388 -11.74 -2.05 19.53
CA SER A 388 -11.35 -1.60 20.87
C SER A 388 -11.13 -2.76 21.83
N GLY A 389 -9.87 -3.16 21.99
CA GLY A 389 -9.41 -3.63 23.30
C GLY A 389 -9.01 -5.10 23.42
N TYR A 390 -9.93 -6.06 23.44
CA TYR A 390 -9.57 -7.35 24.08
C TYR A 390 -10.09 -8.67 23.47
N LEU A 391 -11.03 -8.68 22.51
CA LEU A 391 -11.47 -9.90 21.82
C LEU A 391 -11.91 -9.54 20.40
N THR A 392 -11.20 -10.01 19.36
CA THR A 392 -11.60 -9.80 17.97
C THR A 392 -12.13 -11.08 17.34
N ILE A 393 -13.16 -10.98 16.49
CA ILE A 393 -13.64 -12.11 15.66
C ILE A 393 -12.50 -12.71 14.83
N ALA A 394 -11.51 -11.89 14.46
CA ALA A 394 -10.32 -12.35 13.76
C ALA A 394 -9.45 -13.26 14.64
N ASP A 395 -9.23 -12.92 15.91
CA ASP A 395 -8.44 -13.75 16.82
C ASP A 395 -9.14 -15.09 17.11
N TRP A 396 -10.46 -15.06 17.32
CA TRP A 396 -11.28 -16.27 17.45
C TRP A 396 -11.21 -17.15 16.19
N ALA A 397 -11.35 -16.57 15.00
CA ALA A 397 -11.22 -17.31 13.74
C ALA A 397 -9.84 -17.96 13.59
N ASN A 398 -8.78 -17.30 14.09
CA ASN A 398 -7.41 -17.79 14.11
C ASN A 398 -7.08 -18.68 15.32
N ARG A 399 -8.05 -18.96 16.21
CA ARG A 399 -7.87 -19.76 17.43
C ARG A 399 -6.70 -19.26 18.30
N VAL A 400 -6.57 -17.94 18.44
CA VAL A 400 -5.59 -17.34 19.37
C VAL A 400 -5.96 -17.78 20.80
N ARG A 401 -4.96 -18.02 21.64
CA ARG A 401 -5.18 -18.56 22.98
C ARG A 401 -6.12 -17.66 23.80
N ASN A 402 -7.10 -18.26 24.47
CA ASN A 402 -8.10 -17.60 25.32
C ASN A 402 -9.04 -16.62 24.58
N THR A 403 -9.20 -16.73 23.26
CA THR A 403 -10.17 -15.93 22.53
C THR A 403 -11.45 -16.72 22.28
N GLU A 404 -12.41 -16.61 23.20
CA GLU A 404 -13.78 -17.10 23.00
C GLU A 404 -14.69 -15.91 22.73
N LEU A 405 -15.57 -16.03 21.72
CA LEU A 405 -16.59 -15.01 21.48
C LEU A 405 -17.72 -15.15 22.51
N PRO A 406 -18.28 -14.04 23.02
CA PRO A 406 -19.52 -14.08 23.79
C PRO A 406 -20.60 -14.82 23.00
N THR A 407 -21.42 -15.62 23.69
CA THR A 407 -22.47 -16.44 23.06
C THR A 407 -23.39 -15.62 22.16
N GLU A 408 -23.81 -14.44 22.60
CA GLU A 408 -24.64 -13.52 21.82
C GLU A 408 -23.96 -13.06 20.53
N VAL A 409 -22.67 -12.69 20.61
CA VAL A 409 -21.89 -12.28 19.43
C VAL A 409 -21.79 -13.44 18.44
N LEU A 410 -21.50 -14.66 18.92
CA LEU A 410 -21.43 -15.83 18.05
C LEU A 410 -22.79 -16.16 17.41
N GLN A 411 -23.88 -16.06 18.15
CA GLN A 411 -25.24 -16.24 17.62
C GLN A 411 -25.55 -15.21 16.53
N ASN A 412 -25.20 -13.94 16.74
CA ASN A 412 -25.39 -12.89 15.75
C ASN A 412 -24.53 -13.12 14.49
N VAL A 413 -23.28 -13.57 14.66
CA VAL A 413 -22.43 -13.98 13.54
C VAL A 413 -23.06 -15.12 12.75
N SER A 414 -23.55 -16.16 13.44
CA SER A 414 -24.26 -17.28 12.82
C SER A 414 -25.53 -16.85 12.11
N ASN A 415 -26.33 -15.95 12.70
CA ASN A 415 -27.54 -15.41 12.09
C ASN A 415 -27.24 -14.73 10.74
N VAL A 416 -26.24 -13.84 10.73
CA VAL A 416 -25.84 -13.14 9.51
C VAL A 416 -25.33 -14.12 8.45
N LEU A 417 -24.39 -14.99 8.80
CA LEU A 417 -23.80 -15.92 7.84
C LEU A 417 -24.83 -16.93 7.30
N ALA A 418 -25.64 -17.54 8.16
CA ALA A 418 -26.68 -18.49 7.76
C ALA A 418 -27.68 -17.86 6.78
N LEU A 419 -28.10 -16.61 7.04
CA LEU A 419 -28.98 -15.86 6.14
C LEU A 419 -28.32 -15.60 4.77
N LYS A 420 -27.04 -15.20 4.74
CA LYS A 420 -26.31 -14.98 3.48
C LYS A 420 -26.18 -16.28 2.68
N ILE A 421 -25.88 -17.41 3.34
CA ILE A 421 -25.81 -18.73 2.68
C ILE A 421 -27.17 -19.15 2.12
N ARG A 422 -28.24 -19.00 2.92
CA ARG A 422 -29.61 -19.29 2.47
C ARG A 422 -29.96 -18.52 1.19
N ASN A 423 -29.62 -17.23 1.16
CA ASN A 423 -29.90 -16.35 0.02
C ASN A 423 -29.04 -16.67 -1.22
N MET A 424 -27.88 -17.31 -1.05
CA MET A 424 -26.99 -17.66 -2.15
C MET A 424 -27.55 -18.78 -3.04
N GLN A 425 -28.45 -19.60 -2.50
CA GLN A 425 -28.96 -20.86 -3.07
C GLN A 425 -27.89 -21.96 -3.19
N LYS A 426 -28.26 -23.20 -2.83
CA LYS A 426 -27.37 -24.37 -2.79
C LYS A 426 -26.59 -24.60 -4.09
N LEU A 427 -27.25 -24.46 -5.25
CA LEU A 427 -26.63 -24.70 -6.57
C LEU A 427 -25.51 -23.70 -6.90
N LYS A 428 -25.50 -22.51 -6.28
CA LYS A 428 -24.49 -21.48 -6.55
C LYS A 428 -23.19 -21.72 -5.79
N ILE A 429 -23.19 -22.53 -4.72
CA ILE A 429 -22.00 -22.72 -3.87
C ILE A 429 -20.83 -23.31 -4.66
N LEU A 430 -21.08 -24.38 -5.42
CA LEU A 430 -20.03 -25.05 -6.21
C LEU A 430 -19.52 -24.19 -7.36
N SER A 431 -20.36 -23.34 -7.97
CA SER A 431 -19.94 -22.47 -9.07
C SER A 431 -19.01 -21.33 -8.65
N LEU A 432 -18.86 -21.09 -7.33
CA LEU A 432 -17.95 -20.08 -6.78
C LEU A 432 -16.53 -20.61 -6.55
N GLN A 433 -16.23 -21.90 -6.82
CA GLN A 433 -14.92 -22.50 -6.59
C GLN A 433 -13.77 -21.70 -7.21
N THR A 434 -13.84 -21.43 -8.52
CA THR A 434 -12.79 -20.66 -9.23
C THR A 434 -12.62 -19.25 -8.66
N GLN A 435 -13.73 -18.61 -8.28
CA GLN A 435 -13.70 -17.26 -7.71
C GLN A 435 -13.05 -17.25 -6.32
N LEU A 436 -13.26 -18.29 -5.53
CA LEU A 436 -12.63 -18.46 -4.21
C LEU A 436 -11.13 -18.70 -4.34
N ILE A 437 -10.70 -19.61 -5.22
CA ILE A 437 -9.28 -19.85 -5.49
C ILE A 437 -8.60 -18.54 -5.91
N GLU A 438 -9.21 -17.78 -6.83
CA GLU A 438 -8.69 -16.49 -7.28
C GLU A 438 -8.64 -15.45 -6.14
N ALA A 439 -9.68 -15.38 -5.31
CA ALA A 439 -9.75 -14.48 -4.18
C ALA A 439 -8.71 -14.81 -3.10
N THR A 440 -8.49 -16.10 -2.82
CA THR A 440 -7.45 -16.58 -1.90
C THR A 440 -6.07 -16.27 -2.46
N ARG A 441 -5.83 -16.57 -3.74
CA ARG A 441 -4.57 -16.22 -4.43
C ARG A 441 -4.27 -14.73 -4.29
N LYS A 442 -5.21 -13.86 -4.65
CA LYS A 442 -5.04 -12.41 -4.54
C LYS A 442 -4.82 -11.95 -3.10
N SER A 443 -5.71 -12.34 -2.18
CA SER A 443 -5.66 -11.82 -0.79
C SER A 443 -4.52 -12.39 0.06
N VAL A 444 -4.04 -13.61 -0.23
CA VAL A 444 -2.94 -14.25 0.50
C VAL A 444 -1.61 -13.96 -0.17
N MET A 445 -1.48 -14.23 -1.47
CA MET A 445 -0.21 -14.11 -2.17
C MET A 445 0.12 -12.65 -2.48
N GLU A 446 -0.79 -11.95 -3.14
CA GLU A 446 -0.55 -10.60 -3.68
C GLU A 446 -0.67 -9.51 -2.63
N ASP A 447 -1.64 -9.63 -1.71
CA ASP A 447 -1.90 -8.59 -0.71
C ASP A 447 -1.13 -8.79 0.61
N ARG A 448 -0.67 -10.02 0.92
CA ARG A 448 -0.01 -10.35 2.20
C ARG A 448 1.41 -10.89 2.04
N LEU A 449 1.59 -12.01 1.34
CA LEU A 449 2.86 -12.74 1.28
C LEU A 449 3.96 -11.93 0.57
N ILE A 450 3.74 -11.57 -0.71
CA ILE A 450 4.70 -10.83 -1.53
C ILE A 450 5.01 -9.44 -0.94
N PRO A 451 4.04 -8.60 -0.55
CA PRO A 451 4.31 -7.26 -0.03
C PRO A 451 4.75 -7.24 1.45
N TYR A 452 4.92 -8.39 2.10
CA TYR A 452 5.26 -8.46 3.52
C TYR A 452 6.51 -7.64 3.86
N LEU A 453 6.37 -6.66 4.75
CA LEU A 453 7.41 -5.65 5.01
C LEU A 453 8.76 -6.25 5.44
N ASN A 454 8.74 -7.37 6.17
CA ASN A 454 9.93 -8.03 6.68
C ASN A 454 10.52 -9.06 5.71
N PHE A 455 9.85 -9.34 4.58
CA PHE A 455 10.46 -10.04 3.46
C PHE A 455 11.31 -9.05 2.67
N GLN A 456 12.63 -9.07 2.87
CA GLN A 456 13.56 -8.06 2.37
C GLN A 456 14.68 -8.68 1.50
N PRO A 457 14.34 -9.35 0.38
CA PRO A 457 15.32 -10.10 -0.41
C PRO A 457 16.49 -9.24 -0.91
N LEU A 458 16.24 -8.01 -1.36
CA LEU A 458 17.29 -7.08 -1.81
C LEU A 458 18.29 -6.72 -0.71
N LEU A 459 17.81 -6.53 0.52
CA LEU A 459 18.69 -6.28 1.67
C LEU A 459 19.57 -7.50 1.92
N TRP A 460 18.97 -8.69 1.94
CA TRP A 460 19.72 -9.91 2.24
C TRP A 460 20.76 -10.24 1.16
N LEU A 461 20.48 -9.94 -0.11
CA LEU A 461 21.46 -10.04 -1.18
C LEU A 461 22.62 -9.05 -0.98
N LEU A 462 22.31 -7.79 -0.68
CA LEU A 462 23.33 -6.78 -0.38
C LEU A 462 24.22 -7.19 0.79
N GLU A 463 23.64 -7.61 1.92
CA GLU A 463 24.38 -8.04 3.10
C GLU A 463 25.26 -9.26 2.80
N THR A 464 24.74 -10.24 2.07
CA THR A 464 25.49 -11.44 1.69
C THR A 464 26.71 -11.08 0.83
N GLU A 465 26.56 -10.15 -0.11
CA GLU A 465 27.66 -9.74 -0.98
C GLU A 465 28.68 -8.85 -0.25
N LEU A 466 28.24 -8.00 0.68
CA LEU A 466 29.12 -7.24 1.58
C LEU A 466 29.98 -8.19 2.44
N ASP A 467 29.36 -9.19 3.06
CA ASP A 467 30.04 -10.20 3.87
C ASP A 467 31.05 -11.01 3.03
N LYS A 468 30.63 -11.46 1.84
CA LYS A 468 31.48 -12.21 0.90
C LYS A 468 32.72 -11.42 0.47
N GLN A 469 32.59 -10.11 0.26
CA GLN A 469 33.71 -9.24 -0.11
C GLN A 469 34.44 -8.64 1.11
N GLY A 470 34.09 -9.04 2.34
CA GLY A 470 34.74 -8.55 3.57
C GLY A 470 34.60 -7.05 3.81
N LYS A 471 33.52 -6.43 3.31
CA LYS A 471 33.29 -4.98 3.41
C LYS A 471 32.61 -4.66 4.75
N PRO A 472 33.21 -3.86 5.64
CA PRO A 472 32.57 -3.48 6.90
C PRO A 472 31.37 -2.57 6.63
N TYR A 473 30.25 -2.88 7.26
CA TYR A 473 29.02 -2.09 7.11
C TYR A 473 28.22 -2.01 8.41
N ALA A 474 27.50 -0.90 8.57
CA ALA A 474 26.44 -0.83 9.58
C ALA A 474 25.18 -1.44 8.98
N LYS A 475 24.67 -2.50 9.63
CA LYS A 475 23.38 -3.13 9.31
C LYS A 475 22.25 -2.11 9.34
N LYS A 476 21.12 -2.45 8.72
CA LYS A 476 19.91 -1.61 8.62
C LYS A 476 19.69 -0.71 9.85
N ILE A 477 19.97 0.58 9.68
CA ILE A 477 19.73 1.63 10.69
C ILE A 477 18.64 2.60 10.19
N PRO A 478 17.72 3.04 11.06
CA PRO A 478 16.88 4.18 10.74
C PRO A 478 17.74 5.45 10.75
N TYR A 479 17.78 6.15 9.62
CA TYR A 479 18.54 7.40 9.48
C TYR A 479 17.58 8.60 9.53
N GLU A 480 17.97 9.61 10.30
CA GLU A 480 17.24 10.86 10.45
C GLU A 480 17.72 11.86 9.39
N GLY A 481 16.78 12.50 8.71
CA GLY A 481 17.04 13.57 7.75
C GLY A 481 16.73 14.96 8.33
N TRP A 482 16.95 16.00 7.53
CA TRP A 482 16.72 17.39 7.94
C TRP A 482 15.30 17.65 8.40
N VAL A 483 14.32 16.89 7.91
CA VAL A 483 12.91 16.99 8.32
C VAL A 483 12.75 16.79 9.82
N ASN A 484 13.44 15.79 10.39
CA ASN A 484 13.40 15.55 11.84
C ASN A 484 14.15 16.62 12.61
N GLU A 485 15.33 17.01 12.10
CA GLU A 485 16.19 18.01 12.71
C GLU A 485 15.49 19.38 12.79
N TYR A 486 14.74 19.74 11.73
CA TYR A 486 14.01 21.00 11.62
C TYR A 486 12.72 21.00 12.43
N ALA A 487 11.87 19.98 12.27
CA ALA A 487 10.57 19.93 12.95
C ALA A 487 10.64 19.47 14.42
N ASN A 488 11.80 18.97 14.87
CA ASN A 488 12.04 18.48 16.23
C ASN A 488 11.04 17.41 16.70
N VAL A 489 10.65 16.48 15.80
CA VAL A 489 9.60 15.48 16.04
C VAL A 489 10.09 14.12 16.58
N GLY A 490 11.37 14.08 17.00
CA GLY A 490 12.01 12.94 17.64
C GLY A 490 12.38 11.79 16.70
N LYS A 491 13.31 10.93 17.16
CA LYS A 491 14.03 9.89 16.39
C LYS A 491 13.19 8.78 15.73
N LYS A 492 11.86 8.80 15.88
CA LYS A 492 10.95 7.74 15.40
C LYS A 492 10.04 8.21 14.26
N SER A 493 9.99 9.49 13.96
CA SER A 493 9.17 10.06 12.89
C SER A 493 10.03 10.26 11.65
N ALA A 494 9.45 10.21 10.45
CA ALA A 494 10.12 10.59 9.19
C ALA A 494 11.58 10.05 9.01
N THR A 495 11.85 8.80 9.40
CA THR A 495 13.16 8.16 9.17
C THR A 495 13.16 7.29 7.91
N THR A 496 14.35 7.02 7.38
CA THR A 496 14.55 6.10 6.26
C THR A 496 15.56 5.02 6.64
N PRO A 497 15.26 3.72 6.42
CA PRO A 497 16.21 2.66 6.72
C PRO A 497 17.31 2.61 5.67
N PHE A 498 18.57 2.57 6.10
CA PHE A 498 19.74 2.40 5.23
C PHE A 498 20.69 1.34 5.77
N VAL A 499 21.45 0.73 4.86
CA VAL A 499 22.74 0.11 5.17
C VAL A 499 23.82 1.17 4.92
N LYS A 500 24.77 1.34 5.85
CA LYS A 500 25.87 2.30 5.70
C LYS A 500 27.19 1.57 5.43
N VAL A 501 27.86 1.92 4.34
CA VAL A 501 29.18 1.40 3.94
C VAL A 501 30.09 2.61 3.72
N GLY A 502 31.06 2.82 4.62
CA GLY A 502 31.86 4.05 4.63
C GLY A 502 31.00 5.31 4.68
N THR A 503 31.12 6.18 3.68
CA THR A 503 30.32 7.40 3.49
C THR A 503 29.11 7.21 2.56
N THR A 504 28.81 5.98 2.14
CA THR A 504 27.66 5.68 1.27
C THR A 504 26.49 5.13 2.09
N LEU A 505 25.29 5.63 1.83
CA LEU A 505 24.04 5.08 2.37
C LEU A 505 23.26 4.35 1.28
N ILE A 506 22.90 3.10 1.53
CA ILE A 506 22.25 2.21 0.56
C ILE A 506 20.82 1.90 1.00
N HIS A 507 19.85 2.21 0.15
CA HIS A 507 18.44 1.86 0.32
C HIS A 507 18.01 0.82 -0.72
N TRP A 508 16.87 0.16 -0.51
CA TRP A 508 16.35 -0.85 -1.42
C TRP A 508 14.83 -0.76 -1.51
N LYS A 509 14.28 -0.98 -2.71
CA LYS A 509 12.83 -0.95 -2.92
C LYS A 509 12.40 -1.81 -4.10
N SER A 510 11.36 -2.62 -3.86
CA SER A 510 10.61 -3.27 -4.92
C SER A 510 9.31 -2.49 -5.21
N SER A 511 8.96 -2.34 -6.49
CA SER A 511 7.70 -1.70 -6.91
C SER A 511 7.18 -2.30 -8.21
N TYR A 512 5.92 -2.71 -8.23
CA TYR A 512 5.31 -3.44 -9.35
C TYR A 512 3.98 -2.80 -9.77
N ALA A 513 3.58 -3.06 -11.01
CA ALA A 513 2.31 -2.60 -11.58
C ALA A 513 2.11 -1.07 -11.49
N SER A 514 0.98 -0.59 -10.95
CA SER A 514 0.62 0.83 -10.90
C SER A 514 1.29 1.63 -9.77
N HIS A 515 2.16 1.00 -8.96
CA HIS A 515 2.79 1.62 -7.80
C HIS A 515 4.16 2.31 -8.00
N PRO A 516 4.91 2.17 -9.11
CA PRO A 516 6.18 2.87 -9.30
C PRO A 516 6.08 4.40 -9.12
N ASN A 517 5.05 5.06 -9.65
CA ASN A 517 4.86 6.51 -9.47
C ASN A 517 4.81 6.91 -7.99
N ASP A 518 4.00 6.18 -7.22
CA ASP A 518 3.84 6.38 -5.78
C ASP A 518 5.16 6.17 -5.02
N LYS A 519 5.96 5.18 -5.44
CA LYS A 519 7.26 4.89 -4.84
C LYS A 519 8.34 5.87 -5.27
N THR A 520 8.31 6.36 -6.50
CA THR A 520 9.18 7.44 -6.99
C THR A 520 9.02 8.68 -6.13
N LYS A 521 7.78 9.11 -5.86
CA LYS A 521 7.48 10.23 -4.95
C LYS A 521 8.05 10.00 -3.54
N GLU A 522 7.75 8.84 -2.95
CA GLU A 522 8.24 8.45 -1.62
C GLU A 522 9.77 8.47 -1.53
N LEU A 523 10.45 7.83 -2.49
CA LEU A 523 11.91 7.68 -2.50
C LEU A 523 12.63 9.00 -2.81
N SER A 524 12.03 9.86 -3.65
CA SER A 524 12.58 11.19 -3.93
C SER A 524 12.59 12.05 -2.68
N ALA A 525 11.49 12.00 -1.91
CA ALA A 525 11.38 12.70 -0.64
C ALA A 525 12.45 12.24 0.36
N ARG A 526 12.69 10.93 0.41
CA ARG A 526 13.68 10.33 1.31
C ARG A 526 15.11 10.72 0.93
N ALA A 527 15.49 10.69 -0.35
CA ALA A 527 16.82 11.11 -0.79
C ALA A 527 17.10 12.57 -0.40
N ARG A 528 16.20 13.49 -0.75
CA ARG A 528 16.32 14.90 -0.39
C ARG A 528 16.30 15.12 1.12
N SER A 529 15.50 14.37 1.89
CA SER A 529 15.52 14.44 3.35
C SER A 529 16.90 14.13 3.93
N ILE A 530 17.63 13.21 3.32
CA ILE A 530 18.92 12.70 3.82
C ILE A 530 20.11 13.52 3.30
N LYS A 531 20.05 14.05 2.07
CA LYS A 531 21.15 14.82 1.48
C LYS A 531 21.45 16.15 2.18
N TYR A 532 20.49 16.72 2.87
CA TYR A 532 20.66 17.97 3.61
C TYR A 532 20.59 17.72 5.11
N GLN A 533 21.12 18.67 5.87
CA GLN A 533 21.02 18.71 7.32
C GLN A 533 20.67 20.14 7.77
N TYR A 534 19.89 20.22 8.84
CA TYR A 534 19.54 21.47 9.50
C TYR A 534 20.35 21.63 10.77
N HIS A 535 20.97 22.80 10.94
CA HIS A 535 21.75 23.14 12.12
C HIS A 535 20.90 23.98 13.07
N PRO A 536 20.35 23.41 14.16
CA PRO A 536 19.42 24.13 15.03
C PRO A 536 20.07 25.33 15.73
N THR A 537 21.38 25.28 16.00
CA THR A 537 22.12 26.36 16.66
C THR A 537 22.29 27.59 15.77
N THR A 538 22.66 27.39 14.50
CA THR A 538 22.88 28.48 13.54
C THR A 538 21.62 28.81 12.73
N LYS A 539 20.60 27.95 12.78
CA LYS A 539 19.37 28.00 11.96
C LYS A 539 19.67 28.01 10.46
N THR A 540 20.67 27.25 10.04
CA THR A 540 21.12 27.18 8.63
C THR A 540 20.98 25.77 8.07
N PHE A 541 20.78 25.69 6.76
CA PHE A 541 20.84 24.43 6.01
C PHE A 541 22.21 24.25 5.35
N SER A 542 22.63 23.00 5.21
CA SER A 542 23.83 22.63 4.46
C SER A 542 23.68 21.23 3.87
N ARG A 543 24.55 20.87 2.92
CA ARG A 543 24.70 19.48 2.47
C ARG A 543 25.22 18.63 3.64
N ARG A 544 24.66 17.43 3.78
CA ARG A 544 24.92 16.55 4.93
C ARG A 544 26.39 16.12 4.96
N GLN A 545 27.00 16.20 6.13
CA GLN A 545 28.38 15.79 6.34
C GLN A 545 28.47 14.28 6.62
N GLY A 546 29.51 13.62 6.12
CA GLY A 546 29.74 12.18 6.32
C GLY A 546 28.82 11.25 5.52
N VAL A 547 28.09 11.80 4.54
CA VAL A 547 27.31 11.07 3.53
C VAL A 547 27.65 11.65 2.17
N ASP A 548 28.51 10.95 1.42
CA ASP A 548 29.00 11.43 0.11
C ASP A 548 28.07 10.96 -1.01
N ARG A 549 27.48 9.77 -0.86
CA ARG A 549 26.66 9.12 -1.89
C ARG A 549 25.43 8.44 -1.30
N LEU A 550 24.32 8.53 -2.00
CA LEU A 550 23.13 7.71 -1.81
C LEU A 550 23.02 6.68 -2.93
N ALA A 551 22.91 5.41 -2.56
CA ALA A 551 22.67 4.32 -3.48
C ALA A 551 21.28 3.72 -3.29
N LEU A 552 20.63 3.32 -4.37
CA LEU A 552 19.32 2.69 -4.38
C LEU A 552 19.35 1.39 -5.18
N ILE A 553 18.97 0.29 -4.54
CA ILE A 553 18.73 -0.98 -5.21
C ILE A 553 17.25 -1.07 -5.56
N VAL A 554 16.93 -1.17 -6.84
CA VAL A 554 15.54 -1.23 -7.33
C VAL A 554 15.18 -2.60 -7.88
N ASP A 555 13.93 -2.99 -7.70
CA ASP A 555 13.32 -4.21 -8.24
C ASP A 555 11.89 -3.92 -8.73
N GLY A 556 11.46 -4.55 -9.80
CA GLY A 556 10.13 -4.36 -10.40
C GLY A 556 10.10 -3.55 -11.70
N ASP A 557 8.95 -2.93 -11.96
CA ASP A 557 8.59 -2.34 -13.27
C ASP A 557 8.93 -0.84 -13.36
N TRP A 558 10.18 -0.50 -13.02
CA TRP A 558 10.65 0.89 -13.11
C TRP A 558 10.80 1.29 -14.57
N LYS A 559 10.45 2.54 -14.89
CA LYS A 559 10.53 3.14 -16.22
C LYS A 559 11.60 4.22 -16.22
N ASP A 560 12.12 4.59 -17.39
CA ASP A 560 13.20 5.56 -17.51
C ASP A 560 12.86 6.90 -16.83
N ASN A 561 11.62 7.38 -16.98
CA ASN A 561 11.17 8.60 -16.30
C ASN A 561 11.19 8.48 -14.77
N HIS A 562 10.93 7.30 -14.20
CA HIS A 562 11.03 7.09 -12.75
C HIS A 562 12.49 7.17 -12.30
N LEU A 563 13.40 6.50 -13.01
CA LEU A 563 14.83 6.48 -12.69
C LEU A 563 15.47 7.85 -12.85
N GLN A 564 15.06 8.62 -13.87
CA GLN A 564 15.43 10.01 -14.03
C GLN A 564 14.99 10.85 -12.83
N THR A 565 13.71 10.78 -12.43
CA THR A 565 13.22 11.52 -11.25
C THR A 565 13.99 11.15 -9.98
N LEU A 566 14.27 9.87 -9.76
CA LEU A 566 15.04 9.41 -8.60
C LEU A 566 16.47 9.93 -8.62
N THR A 567 17.14 9.90 -9.78
CA THR A 567 18.49 10.45 -9.92
C THR A 567 18.49 11.95 -9.65
N ASN A 568 17.55 12.69 -10.26
CA ASN A 568 17.37 14.13 -10.04
C ASN A 568 17.01 14.49 -8.59
N SER A 569 16.39 13.57 -7.85
CA SER A 569 16.08 13.75 -6.42
C SER A 569 17.31 13.56 -5.51
N GLY A 570 18.41 13.05 -6.06
CA GLY A 570 19.66 12.86 -5.36
C GLY A 570 20.03 11.42 -5.04
N TRP A 571 19.44 10.42 -5.70
CA TRP A 571 20.00 9.07 -5.69
C TRP A 571 21.20 9.01 -6.65
N ASP A 572 22.42 9.04 -6.10
CA ASP A 572 23.66 9.13 -6.88
C ASP A 572 23.98 7.85 -7.64
N ILE A 573 23.55 6.70 -7.12
CA ILE A 573 23.72 5.39 -7.73
C ILE A 573 22.39 4.65 -7.68
N ILE A 574 21.91 4.17 -8.82
CA ILE A 574 20.75 3.28 -8.89
C ILE A 574 21.17 2.00 -9.59
N VAL A 575 20.90 0.85 -8.99
CA VAL A 575 21.29 -0.48 -9.50
C VAL A 575 20.14 -1.49 -9.36
N TYR A 576 20.19 -2.52 -10.19
CA TYR A 576 19.32 -3.69 -10.14
C TYR A 576 19.94 -4.84 -9.31
N PRO A 577 19.18 -5.90 -8.99
CA PRO A 577 19.67 -6.95 -8.10
C PRO A 577 20.89 -7.72 -8.63
N ASP A 578 20.99 -7.91 -9.95
CA ASP A 578 22.16 -8.48 -10.66
C ASP A 578 23.40 -7.59 -10.60
N GLU A 579 23.24 -6.31 -10.31
CA GLU A 579 24.31 -5.32 -10.27
C GLU A 579 24.85 -5.09 -8.84
N ILE A 580 24.29 -5.77 -7.82
CA ILE A 580 24.69 -5.63 -6.41
C ILE A 580 26.17 -5.93 -6.21
N ALA A 581 26.71 -6.99 -6.83
CA ALA A 581 28.13 -7.33 -6.71
C ALA A 581 29.05 -6.20 -7.23
N SER A 582 28.69 -5.61 -8.36
CA SER A 582 29.41 -4.46 -8.94
C SER A 582 29.25 -3.19 -8.10
N LEU A 583 28.09 -2.97 -7.48
CA LEU A 583 27.93 -1.91 -6.49
C LEU A 583 28.92 -2.11 -5.33
N VAL A 584 28.91 -3.28 -4.70
CA VAL A 584 29.75 -3.59 -3.51
C VAL A 584 31.24 -3.45 -3.81
N SER A 585 31.70 -3.90 -4.98
CA SER A 585 33.12 -3.76 -5.36
C SER A 585 33.57 -2.30 -5.56
N ARG A 586 32.64 -1.36 -5.80
CA ARG A 586 32.90 0.08 -5.97
C ARG A 586 32.78 0.90 -4.66
N LEU A 587 32.33 0.26 -3.57
CA LEU A 587 32.25 0.85 -2.23
C LEU A 587 33.58 0.67 -1.50
#